data_AF-A0A7V1PJI9-F1
#
_entry.id   AF-A0A7V1PJI9-F1
#
_cell.length_a   1.000
_cell.length_b   1.000
_cell.length_c   1.000
_cell.angle_alpha   90.00
_cell.angle_beta   90.00
_cell.angle_gamma   90.00
#
_symmetry.space_group_name_H-M   'P 1'
#
loop_
_entity.id
_entity.type
_entity.pdbx_description
1 polymer ?
#
loop_
_entity_poly.entity_id
_entity_poly.type
_entity_poly.pdbx_seq_one_letter_code
_entity_poly.pdbx_strand_id
1 'polypeptide(L)'
;MPELLREHTLQYFLPHRCLFRLRNILWSAVDANKNIIIGISGTIGAGKGAIVGFLKRKYSFQHFSGRDFITRELDRRKLPPTRDNMKTVANELRARHTPSYIA
;
A
#
# COMPACT_ATOMS: atom_id res chain seq x y z
N MET A 1 -0.77 7.91 44.65
CA MET A 1 -1.42 9.02 43.91
C MET A 1 -0.36 10.06 43.63
N PRO A 2 -0.38 10.64 42.41
CA PRO A 2 0.77 10.98 41.56
C PRO A 2 1.40 12.30 42.01
N GLU A 3 2.56 12.76 41.56
CA GLU A 3 2.86 13.25 40.22
C GLU A 3 4.08 14.17 40.40
N LEU A 4 5.10 14.10 39.53
CA LEU A 4 5.84 15.25 38.99
C LEU A 4 7.13 14.77 38.32
N LEU A 5 6.99 14.55 37.02
CA LEU A 5 8.06 14.58 36.04
C LEU A 5 8.88 15.86 36.18
N ARG A 6 10.20 15.72 36.32
CA ARG A 6 11.15 16.78 35.96
C ARG A 6 12.52 16.19 35.60
N GLU A 7 12.59 15.48 34.47
CA GLU A 7 13.88 15.18 33.83
C GLU A 7 14.31 16.38 32.98
N HIS A 8 14.99 17.33 33.62
CA HIS A 8 15.86 18.28 32.93
C HIS A 8 17.29 17.77 33.01
N THR A 9 17.79 17.31 31.87
CA THR A 9 19.14 17.54 31.35
C THR A 9 20.25 17.72 32.38
N LEU A 10 21.00 16.67 32.73
CA LEU A 10 22.43 16.82 32.99
C LEU A 10 23.22 15.58 32.54
N GLN A 11 23.94 15.82 31.45
CA GLN A 11 25.02 15.07 30.86
C GLN A 11 26.14 14.82 31.88
N TYR A 12 26.38 13.56 32.24
CA TYR A 12 27.61 13.16 32.94
C TYR A 12 28.21 11.91 32.28
N PHE A 13 29.27 12.17 31.51
CA PHE A 13 30.59 11.52 31.62
C PHE A 13 30.61 10.01 31.93
N LEU A 14 30.91 9.19 30.91
CA LEU A 14 31.38 7.80 31.08
C LEU A 14 32.85 7.84 31.54
N PRO A 15 33.30 6.99 32.49
CA PRO A 15 33.86 5.70 32.05
C PRO A 15 33.74 4.53 33.07
N HIS A 16 33.62 3.32 32.54
CA HIS A 16 33.77 2.02 33.21
C HIS A 16 32.76 1.61 34.31
N ARG A 17 31.72 0.86 33.91
CA ARG A 17 31.22 -0.31 34.66
C ARG A 17 30.24 -1.15 33.83
N CYS A 18 30.37 -2.46 33.98
CA CYS A 18 29.63 -3.52 33.32
C CYS A 18 28.10 -3.47 33.50
N LEU A 19 27.43 -4.07 32.51
CA LEU A 19 26.15 -4.79 32.58
C LEU A 19 24.87 -3.96 32.71
N PHE A 20 24.14 -3.75 31.61
CA PHE A 20 22.82 -4.37 31.40
C PHE A 20 22.25 -4.02 30.03
N ARG A 21 21.44 -4.95 29.51
CA ARG A 21 20.46 -4.80 28.44
C ARG A 21 20.96 -5.02 27.01
N LEU A 22 21.11 -6.32 26.71
CA LEU A 22 20.52 -6.91 25.53
C LEU A 22 19.15 -6.25 25.24
N ARG A 23 19.09 -5.38 24.24
CA ARG A 23 17.92 -5.23 23.35
C ARG A 23 18.30 -4.36 22.17
N ASN A 24 18.06 -4.92 20.99
CA ASN A 24 17.99 -4.25 19.69
C ASN A 24 19.33 -3.96 19.02
N ILE A 25 20.20 -4.97 18.97
CA ILE A 25 21.13 -5.09 17.84
C ILE A 25 20.28 -5.54 16.64
N LEU A 26 20.08 -4.59 15.73
CA LEU A 26 19.65 -4.79 14.34
C LEU A 26 18.28 -5.46 14.11
N TRP A 27 17.22 -4.67 14.31
CA TRP A 27 16.08 -4.65 13.37
C TRP A 27 16.41 -3.78 12.13
N SER A 28 17.70 -3.58 11.83
CA SER A 28 18.20 -2.59 10.87
C SER A 28 18.45 -3.14 9.47
N ALA A 29 17.84 -4.25 9.10
CA ALA A 29 17.95 -4.79 7.75
C ALA A 29 16.72 -5.61 7.34
N VAL A 30 15.51 -5.12 7.60
CA VAL A 30 14.37 -5.56 6.79
C VAL A 30 14.41 -4.76 5.49
N ASP A 31 15.00 -5.37 4.47
CA ASP A 31 15.01 -5.02 3.04
C ASP A 31 14.41 -3.63 2.70
N ALA A 32 15.24 -2.59 2.68
CA ALA A 32 14.85 -1.22 2.33
C ALA A 32 14.45 -1.02 0.84
N ASN A 33 14.13 -2.09 0.11
CA ASN A 33 13.84 -2.04 -1.32
C ASN A 33 12.75 -3.03 -1.77
N LYS A 34 11.80 -3.36 -0.89
CA LYS A 34 10.65 -4.19 -1.26
C LYS A 34 9.47 -3.32 -1.72
N ASN A 35 9.25 -3.27 -3.04
CA ASN A 35 8.00 -2.76 -3.60
C ASN A 35 6.88 -3.78 -3.33
N ILE A 36 5.95 -3.42 -2.44
CA ILE A 36 4.83 -4.29 -2.04
C ILE A 36 3.62 -4.00 -2.93
N ILE A 37 3.09 -5.03 -3.58
CA ILE A 37 1.82 -4.97 -4.33
C ILE A 37 0.75 -5.67 -3.49
N ILE A 38 -0.35 -4.96 -3.22
CA ILE A 38 -1.48 -5.48 -2.42
C ILE A 38 -2.70 -5.59 -3.33
N GLY A 39 -3.16 -6.82 -3.57
CA GLY A 39 -4.42 -7.09 -4.27
C GLY A 39 -5.59 -7.05 -3.29
N ILE A 40 -6.56 -6.15 -3.53
CA ILE A 40 -7.75 -6.01 -2.68
C ILE A 40 -8.95 -6.58 -3.43
N SER A 41 -9.42 -7.76 -3.01
CA SER A 41 -10.63 -8.41 -3.54
C SER A 41 -11.82 -8.28 -2.58
N GLY A 42 -13.03 -8.50 -3.08
CA GLY A 42 -14.26 -8.44 -2.27
C GLY A 42 -15.49 -8.07 -3.10
N THR A 43 -16.68 -8.33 -2.55
CA THR A 43 -17.95 -8.03 -3.21
C THR A 43 -18.22 -6.52 -3.32
N ILE A 44 -19.18 -6.13 -4.16
CA ILE A 44 -19.65 -4.74 -4.24
C ILE A 44 -20.19 -4.37 -2.84
N GLY A 45 -19.75 -3.24 -2.30
CA GLY A 45 -20.13 -2.80 -0.95
C GLY A 45 -19.27 -3.33 0.20
N ALA A 46 -18.29 -4.22 -0.04
CA ALA A 46 -17.42 -4.78 1.02
C ALA A 46 -16.43 -3.78 1.66
N GLY A 47 -16.56 -2.48 1.41
CA GLY A 47 -15.68 -1.46 2.01
C GLY A 47 -14.28 -1.36 1.41
N LYS A 48 -13.98 -1.98 0.26
CA LYS A 48 -12.66 -1.93 -0.40
C LYS A 48 -12.12 -0.50 -0.60
N GLY A 49 -13.01 0.44 -0.94
CA GLY A 49 -12.64 1.85 -1.09
C GLY A 49 -12.10 2.48 0.21
N ALA A 50 -12.59 2.04 1.37
CA ALA A 50 -12.14 2.54 2.67
C ALA A 50 -10.69 2.12 2.97
N ILE A 51 -10.35 0.84 2.74
CA ILE A 51 -8.98 0.35 2.93
C ILE A 51 -8.01 0.93 1.90
N VAL A 52 -8.43 1.08 0.64
CA VAL A 52 -7.66 1.81 -0.38
C VAL A 52 -7.36 3.23 0.08
N GLY A 53 -8.39 3.95 0.56
CA GLY A 53 -8.22 5.31 1.06
C GLY A 53 -7.28 5.39 2.26
N PHE A 54 -7.37 4.44 3.19
CA PHE A 54 -6.46 4.34 4.32
C PHE A 54 -5.01 4.11 3.87
N LEU A 55 -4.76 3.16 2.96
CA LEU A 55 -3.42 2.86 2.44
C LEU A 55 -2.81 4.04 1.69
N LYS A 56 -3.60 4.74 0.87
CA LYS A 56 -3.17 5.96 0.19
C LYS A 56 -2.76 7.05 1.17
N ARG A 57 -3.58 7.32 2.20
CA ARG A 57 -3.33 8.43 3.14
C ARG A 57 -2.20 8.16 4.12
N LYS A 58 -2.10 6.92 4.64
CA LYS A 58 -1.12 6.59 5.69
C LYS A 58 0.23 6.13 5.17
N TYR A 59 0.25 5.49 4.00
CA TYR A 59 1.44 4.81 3.49
C TYR A 59 1.78 5.22 2.05
N SER A 60 1.12 6.24 1.51
CA SER A 60 1.38 6.79 0.17
C SER A 60 1.31 5.75 -0.96
N PHE A 61 0.49 4.71 -0.80
CA PHE A 61 0.31 3.70 -1.83
C PHE A 61 -0.33 4.32 -3.08
N GLN A 62 0.13 3.87 -4.25
CA GLN A 62 -0.54 4.15 -5.52
C GLN A 62 -1.69 3.15 -5.71
N HIS A 63 -2.84 3.65 -6.16
CA HIS A 63 -4.00 2.83 -6.42
C HIS A 63 -4.13 2.53 -7.90
N PHE A 64 -4.20 1.24 -8.23
CA PHE A 64 -4.46 0.75 -9.57
C PHE A 64 -5.78 -0.01 -9.55
N SER A 65 -6.71 0.36 -10.43
CA SER A 65 -7.95 -0.39 -10.62
C SER A 65 -8.03 -0.97 -12.03
N GLY A 66 -8.65 -2.15 -12.16
CA GLY A 66 -8.92 -2.75 -13.47
C GLY A 66 -9.80 -1.86 -14.35
N ARG A 67 -10.67 -1.04 -13.75
CA ARG A 67 -11.50 -0.07 -14.47
C ARG A 67 -10.66 1.04 -15.08
N ASP A 68 -9.73 1.63 -14.33
CA ASP A 68 -8.84 2.69 -14.85
C ASP A 68 -7.94 2.16 -15.97
N PHE A 69 -7.57 0.88 -15.91
CA PHE A 69 -6.87 0.22 -16.99
C PHE A 69 -7.72 0.11 -18.27
N ILE A 70 -8.97 -0.36 -18.16
CA ILE A 70 -9.88 -0.47 -19.33
C ILE A 70 -10.17 0.91 -19.92
N THR A 71 -10.42 1.93 -19.09
CA THR A 71 -10.69 3.29 -19.57
C THR A 71 -9.53 3.84 -20.38
N ARG A 72 -8.28 3.65 -19.92
CA ARG A 72 -7.08 4.06 -20.68
C ARG A 72 -6.98 3.34 -22.03
N GLU A 73 -7.34 2.06 -22.07
CA GLU A 73 -7.35 1.32 -23.33
C GLU A 73 -8.47 1.78 -24.29
N LEU A 74 -9.64 2.15 -23.75
CA LEU A 74 -10.72 2.76 -24.54
C LEU A 74 -10.30 4.11 -25.12
N ASP A 75 -9.65 4.96 -24.32
CA ASP A 75 -9.11 6.25 -24.79
C ASP A 75 -8.07 6.04 -25.89
N ARG A 76 -7.16 5.06 -25.72
CA ARG A 76 -6.17 4.68 -26.74
C ARG A 76 -6.82 4.25 -28.05
N ARG A 77 -7.99 3.61 -27.98
CA ARG A 77 -8.80 3.17 -29.13
C ARG A 77 -9.78 4.23 -29.63
N LYS A 78 -9.85 5.41 -28.99
CA LYS A 78 -10.83 6.48 -29.26
C LYS A 78 -12.28 5.98 -29.19
N LEU A 79 -12.55 5.03 -28.30
CA LEU A 79 -13.89 4.51 -28.04
C LEU A 79 -14.52 5.21 -26.85
N PRO A 80 -15.83 5.53 -26.89
CA PRO A 80 -16.48 6.17 -25.76
C PRO A 80 -16.51 5.22 -24.54
N PRO A 81 -16.37 5.74 -23.30
CA PRO A 81 -16.35 4.96 -22.07
C PRO A 81 -17.75 4.52 -21.64
N THR A 82 -18.45 3.81 -22.53
CA THR A 82 -19.76 3.21 -22.25
C THR A 82 -19.57 1.86 -21.55
N ARG A 83 -20.59 1.42 -20.81
CA ARG A 83 -20.57 0.12 -20.12
C ARG A 83 -20.34 -1.05 -21.08
N ASP A 84 -20.92 -0.97 -22.27
CA ASP A 84 -20.80 -2.03 -23.27
C ASP A 84 -19.41 -2.05 -23.89
N ASN A 85 -18.86 -0.89 -24.25
CA ASN A 85 -17.47 -0.81 -24.75
C ASN A 85 -16.47 -1.29 -23.70
N MET A 86 -16.66 -0.94 -22.43
CA MET A 86 -15.84 -1.45 -21.32
C MET A 86 -15.89 -2.98 -21.23
N LYS A 87 -17.07 -3.59 -21.33
CA LYS A 87 -17.20 -5.06 -21.30
C LYS A 87 -16.56 -5.71 -22.51
N THR A 88 -16.82 -5.19 -23.70
CA THR A 88 -16.27 -5.73 -24.96
C THR A 88 -14.75 -5.71 -24.92
N VAL A 89 -14.16 -4.55 -24.61
CA VAL A 89 -12.70 -4.42 -24.51
C VAL A 89 -12.13 -5.30 -23.41
N ALA A 90 -12.77 -5.38 -22.23
CA ALA A 90 -12.31 -6.25 -21.16
C ALA A 90 -12.32 -7.74 -21.56
N ASN A 91 -13.38 -8.19 -22.24
CA ASN A 91 -13.51 -9.56 -22.71
C ASN A 91 -12.48 -9.88 -23.82
N GLU A 92 -12.28 -8.97 -24.77
CA GLU A 92 -11.24 -9.13 -25.80
C GLU A 92 -9.83 -9.22 -25.20
N LEU A 93 -9.53 -8.42 -24.18
CA LEU A 93 -8.24 -8.44 -23.50
C LEU A 93 -8.04 -9.74 -22.73
N ARG A 94 -9.11 -10.27 -22.09
CA ARG A 94 -9.08 -11.59 -21.45
C ARG A 94 -8.90 -12.73 -22.46
N ALA A 95 -9.52 -12.62 -23.64
CA ALA A 95 -9.39 -13.62 -24.70
C ALA A 95 -7.99 -13.62 -25.35
N ARG A 96 -7.34 -12.44 -25.47
CA ARG A 96 -6.01 -12.31 -26.08
C ARG A 96 -4.85 -12.65 -25.16
N HIS A 97 -4.99 -12.40 -23.87
CA HIS A 97 -3.92 -12.60 -22.90
C HIS A 97 -4.24 -13.78 -21.98
N THR A 98 -4.99 -13.53 -20.90
CA THR A 98 -5.50 -14.54 -19.97
C THR A 98 -6.74 -14.00 -19.25
N PRO A 99 -7.60 -14.86 -18.67
CA PRO A 99 -8.73 -14.41 -17.86
C PRO A 99 -8.32 -13.49 -16.69
N SER A 100 -7.14 -13.69 -16.13
CA SER A 100 -6.57 -12.91 -15.01
C SER A 100 -5.89 -11.60 -15.45
N TYR A 101 -5.84 -11.30 -16.74
CA TYR A 101 -5.23 -10.08 -17.25
C TYR A 101 -5.91 -8.80 -16.75
N ILE A 102 -7.22 -8.88 -16.45
CA ILE A 102 -7.99 -7.78 -15.86
C ILE A 102 -8.80 -8.31 -14.69
N ALA A 103 -8.41 -7.88 -13.49
CA ALA A 103 -9.05 -8.17 -12.20
C ALA A 103 -10.27 -7.28 -11.93
#